data_AF-A0AAU9UL35-F1
#
_entry.id   AF-A0AAU9UL35-F1
#
_cell.length_a   1.000
_cell.length_b   1.000
_cell.length_c   1.000
_cell.angle_alpha   90.00
_cell.angle_beta   90.00
_cell.angle_gamma   90.00
#
_symmetry.space_group_name_H-M   'P 1'
#
loop_
_entity.id
_entity.type
_entity.pdbx_description
1 polymer ?
#
loop_
_entity_poly.entity_id
_entity_poly.type
_entity_poly.pdbx_seq_one_letter_code
_entity_poly.pdbx_strand_id
1 'polypeptide(L)'
;MDSKVVLKEKNPHDKANILSKILLCWSLPLFKGGYKQGLTVDDLFQARSGDHSGRLGDRLEEAWLREKEKCKNTKDRPSLTKAILSCFWVEYMMCGLLVGLLYIVLWPMMPYSLSLFIEYFAEERTPETYRNAHIYNFILNFLTITTALMLHHVTLSQSCVGMRVRIAACSILYRKILRLNRIGLSKTEPGQVINLMSNDVNRFDQAALYLHYIWMMPFVVPVVSYLVWQHIGYATLAALAVVAVQSVLVQAYLSKRQGALRGKIARRTDQRVKVMSELVNGVQVIKMYAWEKPFEKLVDKLRKWEVKFILRTSGEIRSGITFSLVQYYNLMQLACNIYFPLALAMAAESRVSIRRLEDFLLLEELDKEEIKMVGIAPNISNGTEKDNANSKFKPSTLVLSNLSASWQPNPIVHTLRNISLTAHPGEFVGVAGLVGSGKSTLLQVILGELPPAQGSINIGGARIAYASQEPWLFVASVKQNILFGLPYDKLRYKKTSLDLISVFYQSGLSLGAKTFFFSYRTSYEQSTLKAGGTTKYILWLTIRRLPTLISYDEDEDVIS
;
A
#
# COMPACT_ATOMS: atom_id res chain seq x y z
N MET A 1 -0.80 6.17 9.96
CA MET A 1 -0.15 5.50 11.10
C MET A 1 0.02 6.54 12.19
N ASP A 2 -0.48 6.28 13.39
CA ASP A 2 -0.28 7.17 14.53
C ASP A 2 1.20 7.24 14.87
N SER A 3 1.84 8.38 14.60
CA SER A 3 3.25 8.67 14.91
C SER A 3 3.58 8.68 16.42
N LYS A 4 2.62 8.30 17.26
CA LYS A 4 2.71 8.28 18.73
C LYS A 4 3.23 6.96 19.29
N VAL A 5 3.10 5.85 18.56
CA VAL A 5 3.48 4.53 19.07
C VAL A 5 4.92 4.23 18.69
N VAL A 6 5.82 4.47 19.64
CA VAL A 6 7.22 4.00 19.55
C VAL A 6 7.28 2.62 20.19
N LEU A 7 7.29 1.59 19.34
CA LEU A 7 7.45 0.21 19.78
C LEU A 7 8.80 0.07 20.50
N LYS A 8 8.81 -0.40 21.74
CA LYS A 8 10.04 -0.49 22.56
C LYS A 8 10.75 -1.84 22.44
N GLU A 9 9.99 -2.91 22.21
CA GLU A 9 10.55 -4.26 22.21
C GLU A 9 11.13 -4.66 20.84
N LYS A 10 12.36 -5.17 20.86
CA LYS A 10 13.03 -5.74 19.68
C LYS A 10 12.38 -7.06 19.29
N ASN A 11 12.45 -7.40 18.00
CA ASN A 11 11.85 -8.61 17.47
C ASN A 11 12.46 -9.88 18.11
N PRO A 12 11.65 -10.78 18.71
CA PRO A 12 12.13 -12.00 19.36
C PRO A 12 12.80 -12.97 18.36
N HIS A 13 12.49 -12.86 17.07
CA HIS A 13 13.17 -13.64 16.04
C HIS A 13 14.69 -13.38 15.99
N ASP A 14 15.14 -12.15 16.24
CA ASP A 14 16.56 -11.79 16.14
C ASP A 14 17.38 -12.41 17.28
N LYS A 15 16.75 -12.65 18.43
CA LYS A 15 17.34 -13.32 19.61
C LYS A 15 17.11 -14.83 19.63
N ALA A 16 16.26 -15.37 18.76
CA ALA A 16 15.86 -16.77 18.81
C ALA A 16 16.98 -17.73 18.38
N ASN A 17 17.13 -18.82 19.14
CA ASN A 17 18.00 -19.94 18.79
C ASN A 17 17.53 -20.64 17.50
N ILE A 18 18.43 -21.36 16.84
CA ILE A 18 18.15 -22.05 15.56
C ILE A 18 16.93 -22.97 15.68
N LEU A 19 16.83 -23.76 16.75
CA LEU A 19 15.67 -24.64 17.00
C LEU A 19 14.37 -23.86 17.12
N SER A 20 14.40 -22.73 17.84
CA SER A 20 13.23 -21.85 17.99
C SER A 20 12.84 -21.17 16.68
N LYS A 21 13.80 -20.95 15.76
CA LYS A 21 13.52 -20.45 14.41
C LYS A 21 12.86 -21.54 13.57
N ILE A 22 13.41 -22.76 13.56
CA ILE A 22 12.87 -23.91 12.82
C ILE A 22 11.45 -24.26 13.28
N LEU A 23 11.16 -24.22 14.57
CA LEU A 23 9.82 -24.53 15.09
C LEU A 23 8.90 -23.30 15.16
N LEU A 24 9.36 -22.13 14.71
CA LEU A 24 8.64 -20.85 14.79
C LEU A 24 8.16 -20.47 16.21
N CYS A 25 8.75 -21.07 17.25
CA CYS A 25 8.37 -20.88 18.65
C CYS A 25 8.59 -19.45 19.16
N TRP A 26 9.40 -18.65 18.47
CA TRP A 26 9.63 -17.24 18.80
C TRP A 26 8.35 -16.39 18.71
N SER A 27 7.33 -16.87 18.01
CA SER A 27 6.03 -16.19 17.89
C SER A 27 5.04 -16.53 19.02
N LEU A 28 5.27 -17.62 19.77
CA LEU A 28 4.37 -18.09 20.83
C LEU A 28 4.11 -17.06 21.95
N PRO A 29 5.09 -16.24 22.40
CA PRO A 29 4.83 -15.22 23.40
C PRO A 29 3.76 -14.21 22.96
N LEU A 30 3.77 -13.82 21.68
CA LEU A 30 2.79 -12.90 21.10
C LEU A 30 1.39 -13.51 21.12
N PHE A 31 1.26 -14.77 20.70
CA PHE A 31 -0.03 -15.47 20.73
C PHE A 31 -0.55 -15.67 22.16
N LYS A 32 0.34 -15.98 23.12
CA LYS A 32 -0.04 -16.13 24.52
C LYS A 32 -0.49 -14.82 25.15
N GLY A 33 0.16 -13.70 24.80
CA GLY A 33 -0.27 -12.35 25.21
C GLY A 33 -1.64 -12.00 24.64
N GLY A 34 -1.80 -12.17 23.33
CA GLY A 34 -3.04 -11.88 22.62
C GLY A 34 -4.24 -12.70 23.09
N TYR A 35 -4.04 -13.97 23.44
CA TYR A 35 -5.10 -14.81 24.00
C TYR A 35 -5.61 -14.31 25.36
N LYS A 36 -4.74 -13.73 26.20
CA LYS A 36 -5.10 -13.31 27.55
C LYS A 36 -5.76 -11.94 27.63
N GLN A 37 -5.25 -10.96 26.87
CA GLN A 37 -5.59 -9.54 27.07
C GLN A 37 -6.01 -8.83 25.77
N GLY A 38 -6.04 -9.54 24.64
CA GLY A 38 -6.08 -8.92 23.32
C GLY A 38 -4.71 -8.33 22.95
N LEU A 39 -4.53 -7.92 21.69
CA LEU A 39 -3.31 -7.25 21.23
C LEU A 39 -3.61 -5.79 20.94
N THR A 40 -2.82 -4.90 21.53
CA THR A 40 -2.77 -3.48 21.17
C THR A 40 -1.53 -3.20 20.31
N VAL A 41 -1.45 -2.00 19.73
CA VAL A 41 -0.28 -1.62 18.89
C VAL A 41 1.00 -1.58 19.73
N ASP A 42 0.91 -1.24 21.01
CA ASP A 42 2.05 -1.17 21.93
C ASP A 42 2.66 -2.56 22.25
N ASP A 43 1.88 -3.63 22.09
CA ASP A 43 2.32 -5.02 22.30
C ASP A 43 3.08 -5.60 21.11
N LEU A 44 3.17 -4.85 20.00
CA LEU A 44 3.85 -5.31 18.79
C LEU A 44 5.36 -5.07 18.87
N PHE A 45 6.12 -5.97 18.24
CA PHE A 45 7.57 -5.83 18.15
C PHE A 45 7.99 -4.89 17.04
N GLN A 46 9.16 -4.25 17.23
CA GLN A 46 9.83 -3.53 16.16
C GLN A 46 10.07 -4.44 14.95
N ALA A 47 10.02 -3.84 13.75
CA ALA A 47 10.42 -4.50 12.51
C ALA A 47 11.87 -5.00 12.63
N ARG A 48 12.18 -6.09 11.92
CA ARG A 48 13.57 -6.60 11.87
C ARG A 48 14.48 -5.55 11.24
N SER A 49 15.75 -5.56 11.64
CA SER A 49 16.76 -4.61 11.15
C SER A 49 16.93 -4.62 9.61
N GLY A 50 16.65 -5.76 8.96
CA GLY A 50 16.66 -5.90 7.50
C GLY A 50 15.37 -5.44 6.78
N ASP A 51 14.27 -5.27 7.51
CA ASP A 51 12.93 -5.03 6.95
C ASP A 51 12.46 -3.57 7.12
N HIS A 52 13.38 -2.65 7.51
CA HIS A 52 13.06 -1.22 7.62
C HIS A 52 12.83 -0.57 6.25
N SER A 53 11.81 0.29 6.17
CA SER A 53 11.39 0.96 4.94
C SER A 53 12.46 1.85 4.31
N GLY A 54 13.26 2.55 5.12
CA GLY A 54 14.35 3.40 4.63
C GLY A 54 15.35 2.60 3.78
N ARG A 55 15.94 1.56 4.36
CA ARG A 55 16.94 0.70 3.69
C ARG A 55 16.39 0.00 2.45
N LEU A 56 15.17 -0.53 2.52
CA LEU A 56 14.51 -1.18 1.38
C LEU A 56 14.19 -0.20 0.26
N GLY A 57 13.74 1.01 0.62
CA GLY A 57 13.49 2.11 -0.30
C GLY A 57 14.77 2.59 -0.99
N ASP A 58 15.86 2.78 -0.24
CA ASP A 58 17.16 3.22 -0.78
C ASP A 58 17.70 2.19 -1.79
N ARG A 59 17.68 0.91 -1.43
CA ARG A 59 18.12 -0.19 -2.31
C ARG A 59 17.38 -0.21 -3.64
N LEU A 60 16.05 -0.04 -3.62
CA LEU A 60 15.25 -0.01 -4.84
C LEU A 60 15.44 1.31 -5.62
N GLU A 61 15.62 2.44 -4.93
CA GLU A 61 15.78 3.75 -5.58
C GLU A 61 17.10 3.80 -6.34
N GLU A 62 18.18 3.31 -5.74
CA GLU A 62 19.48 3.16 -6.40
C GLU A 62 19.42 2.24 -7.62
N ALA A 63 18.67 1.12 -7.55
CA ALA A 63 18.47 0.24 -8.70
C ALA A 63 17.64 0.90 -9.81
N TRP A 64 16.60 1.65 -9.45
CA TRP A 64 15.76 2.39 -10.38
C TRP A 64 16.52 3.51 -11.09
N LEU A 65 17.34 4.27 -10.37
CA LEU A 65 18.19 5.31 -10.94
C LEU A 65 19.24 4.73 -11.90
N ARG A 66 19.88 3.62 -11.53
CA ARG A 66 20.81 2.90 -12.43
C ARG A 66 20.13 2.42 -13.71
N GLU A 67 18.88 1.95 -13.64
CA GLU A 67 18.12 1.54 -14.82
C GLU A 67 17.76 2.76 -15.70
N LYS A 68 17.34 3.88 -15.10
CA LYS A 68 17.09 5.14 -15.82
C LYS A 68 18.34 5.62 -16.56
N GLU A 69 19.51 5.57 -15.94
CA GLU A 69 20.79 5.96 -16.56
C GLU A 69 21.18 5.05 -17.74
N LYS A 70 21.03 3.73 -17.58
CA LYS A 70 21.28 2.78 -18.68
C LYS A 70 20.37 3.05 -19.88
N CYS A 71 19.09 3.30 -19.63
CA CYS A 71 18.10 3.59 -20.66
C CYS A 71 18.31 4.92 -21.38
N LYS A 72 18.92 5.92 -20.72
CA LYS A 72 19.35 7.16 -21.40
C LYS A 72 20.37 6.86 -22.51
N ASN A 73 21.25 5.88 -22.30
CA ASN A 73 22.28 5.51 -23.28
C ASN A 73 21.73 4.59 -24.39
N THR A 74 20.77 3.71 -24.09
CA THR A 74 20.21 2.77 -25.08
C THR A 74 18.93 3.24 -25.79
N LYS A 75 18.36 4.40 -25.39
CA LYS A 75 17.05 4.92 -25.83
C LYS A 75 15.86 3.98 -25.52
N ASP A 76 16.05 2.97 -24.68
CA ASP A 76 14.98 2.08 -24.25
C ASP A 76 14.12 2.70 -23.14
N ARG A 77 12.89 2.20 -22.96
CA ARG A 77 12.06 2.58 -21.81
C ARG A 77 12.57 1.88 -20.54
N PRO A 78 12.81 2.61 -19.42
CA PRO A 78 13.25 1.99 -18.17
C PRO A 78 12.17 1.09 -17.58
N SER A 79 12.58 -0.08 -17.06
CA SER A 79 11.65 -1.05 -16.47
C SER A 79 11.88 -1.25 -14.97
N LEU A 80 10.82 -1.03 -14.20
CA LEU A 80 10.79 -1.27 -12.77
C LEU A 80 10.89 -2.77 -12.46
N THR A 81 10.43 -3.64 -13.36
CA THR A 81 10.59 -5.10 -13.21
C THR A 81 12.07 -5.48 -13.09
N LYS A 82 12.94 -4.90 -13.93
CA LYS A 82 14.39 -5.15 -13.88
C LYS A 82 15.02 -4.59 -12.60
N ALA A 83 14.60 -3.40 -12.19
CA ALA A 83 15.06 -2.80 -10.93
C ALA A 83 14.69 -3.68 -9.71
N ILE A 84 13.43 -4.11 -9.61
CA ILE A 84 12.95 -5.00 -8.54
C ILE A 84 13.73 -6.32 -8.55
N LEU A 85 13.88 -6.95 -9.71
CA LEU A 85 14.65 -8.19 -9.85
C LEU A 85 16.10 -7.99 -9.40
N SER A 86 16.78 -6.94 -9.87
CA SER A 86 18.17 -6.68 -9.48
C SER A 86 18.37 -6.54 -7.97
N CYS A 87 17.36 -6.05 -7.25
CA CYS A 87 17.39 -5.95 -5.79
C CYS A 87 17.14 -7.29 -5.11
N PHE A 88 16.05 -7.99 -5.46
CA PHE A 88 15.53 -9.09 -4.62
C PHE A 88 15.73 -10.49 -5.21
N TRP A 89 16.32 -10.63 -6.41
CA TRP A 89 16.39 -11.92 -7.11
C TRP A 89 17.14 -13.00 -6.33
N VAL A 90 18.24 -12.67 -5.63
CA VAL A 90 19.02 -13.67 -4.87
C VAL A 90 18.19 -14.25 -3.73
N GLU A 91 17.60 -13.37 -2.92
CA GLU A 91 16.75 -13.76 -1.78
C GLU A 91 15.53 -14.57 -2.25
N TYR A 92 14.94 -14.18 -3.37
CA TYR A 92 13.79 -14.87 -3.95
C TYR A 92 14.17 -16.23 -4.56
N MET A 93 15.26 -16.31 -5.32
CA MET A 93 15.71 -17.54 -5.95
C MET A 93 16.15 -18.59 -4.93
N MET A 94 16.75 -18.17 -3.80
CA MET A 94 17.04 -19.09 -2.68
C MET A 94 15.77 -19.75 -2.14
N CYS A 95 14.66 -19.00 -2.04
CA CYS A 95 13.37 -19.58 -1.70
C CYS A 95 12.90 -20.56 -2.80
N GLY A 96 13.09 -20.20 -4.07
CA GLY A 96 12.77 -21.05 -5.21
C GLY A 96 13.51 -22.39 -5.23
N LEU A 97 14.79 -22.42 -4.88
CA LEU A 97 15.56 -23.66 -4.77
C LEU A 97 15.01 -24.56 -3.66
N LEU A 98 14.59 -23.99 -2.52
CA LEU A 98 13.95 -24.75 -1.44
C LEU A 98 12.56 -25.26 -1.83
N VAL A 99 11.76 -24.46 -2.54
CA VAL A 99 10.50 -24.91 -3.16
C VAL A 99 10.78 -26.08 -4.11
N GLY A 100 11.84 -25.97 -4.92
CA GLY A 100 12.19 -27.01 -5.87
C GLY A 100 12.59 -28.32 -5.21
N LEU A 101 13.43 -28.26 -4.19
CA LEU A 101 13.76 -29.43 -3.36
C LEU A 101 12.51 -30.07 -2.75
N LEU A 102 11.58 -29.25 -2.26
CA LEU A 102 10.33 -29.72 -1.66
C LEU A 102 9.48 -30.49 -2.67
N TYR A 103 9.21 -29.92 -3.85
CA TYR A 103 8.25 -30.49 -4.80
C TYR A 103 8.84 -31.50 -5.79
N ILE A 104 10.13 -31.40 -6.14
CA ILE A 104 10.79 -32.34 -7.05
C ILE A 104 11.26 -33.58 -6.30
N VAL A 105 11.74 -33.43 -5.07
CA VAL A 105 12.39 -34.52 -4.32
C VAL A 105 11.51 -35.02 -3.17
N LEU A 106 11.24 -34.18 -2.18
CA LEU A 106 10.58 -34.64 -0.95
C LEU A 106 9.14 -35.09 -1.18
N TRP A 107 8.40 -34.38 -2.03
CA TRP A 107 6.98 -34.66 -2.25
C TRP A 107 6.75 -35.97 -3.01
N PRO A 108 7.47 -36.31 -4.09
CA PRO A 108 7.35 -37.61 -4.76
C PRO A 108 7.97 -38.77 -3.98
N MET A 109 8.93 -38.51 -3.10
CA MET A 109 9.51 -39.55 -2.22
C MET A 109 8.49 -40.12 -1.21
N MET A 110 7.45 -39.36 -0.83
CA MET A 110 6.39 -39.85 0.07
C MET A 110 5.60 -41.02 -0.50
N PRO A 111 4.91 -40.91 -1.67
CA PRO A 111 4.16 -42.02 -2.23
C PRO A 111 5.08 -43.19 -2.60
N TYR A 112 6.33 -42.91 -2.99
CA TYR A 112 7.31 -43.97 -3.23
C TYR A 112 7.64 -44.77 -1.97
N SER A 113 7.95 -44.09 -0.85
CA SER A 113 8.19 -44.74 0.44
C SER A 113 6.96 -45.48 0.96
N LEU A 114 5.76 -44.94 0.71
CA LEU A 114 4.50 -45.59 1.04
C LEU A 114 4.29 -46.86 0.20
N SER A 115 4.65 -46.84 -1.09
CA SER A 115 4.56 -48.02 -1.96
C SER A 115 5.42 -49.17 -1.44
N LEU A 116 6.68 -48.89 -1.08
CA LEU A 116 7.59 -49.89 -0.49
C LEU A 116 7.10 -50.42 0.87
N PHE A 117 6.42 -49.58 1.65
CA PHE A 117 5.80 -50.01 2.89
C PHE A 117 4.55 -50.89 2.68
N ILE A 118 3.78 -50.64 1.62
CA ILE A 118 2.61 -51.47 1.27
C ILE A 118 3.05 -52.84 0.75
N GLU A 119 4.16 -52.91 -0.01
CA GLU A 119 4.71 -54.15 -0.56
C GLU A 119 5.00 -55.21 0.52
N TYR A 120 5.40 -54.78 1.73
CA TYR A 120 5.53 -55.65 2.90
C TYR A 120 4.25 -56.45 3.23
N PHE A 121 3.07 -55.91 2.97
CA PHE A 121 1.81 -56.62 3.23
C PHE A 121 1.43 -57.62 2.13
N ALA A 122 2.09 -57.55 0.97
CA ALA A 122 1.86 -58.45 -0.16
C ALA A 122 2.82 -59.65 -0.17
N GLU A 123 4.04 -59.51 0.36
CA GLU A 123 5.06 -60.56 0.39
C GLU A 123 5.01 -61.48 1.62
N GLU A 124 5.74 -62.59 1.56
CA GLU A 124 5.89 -63.51 2.70
C GLU A 124 6.61 -62.85 3.89
N ARG A 125 6.08 -63.12 5.09
CA ARG A 125 6.55 -62.48 6.33
C ARG A 125 7.82 -63.16 6.83
N THR A 126 8.96 -62.63 6.40
CA THR A 126 10.28 -63.01 6.92
C THR A 126 10.75 -62.00 7.98
N PRO A 127 11.69 -62.38 8.87
CA PRO A 127 12.28 -61.45 9.83
C PRO A 127 12.96 -60.24 9.16
N GLU A 128 13.47 -60.42 7.94
CA GLU A 128 14.11 -59.37 7.16
C GLU A 128 13.09 -58.38 6.58
N THR A 129 11.96 -58.86 6.04
CA THR A 129 10.89 -57.98 5.55
C THR A 129 10.26 -57.19 6.69
N TYR A 130 10.16 -57.76 7.90
CA TYR A 130 9.73 -57.03 9.11
C TYR A 130 10.66 -55.86 9.48
N ARG A 131 11.99 -56.06 9.43
CA ARG A 131 12.97 -55.00 9.70
C ARG A 131 12.88 -53.87 8.67
N ASN A 132 12.80 -54.22 7.39
CA ASN A 132 12.73 -53.25 6.30
C ASN A 132 11.44 -52.43 6.35
N ALA A 133 10.30 -53.04 6.71
CA ALA A 133 9.03 -52.33 6.88
C ALA A 133 9.08 -51.23 7.96
N HIS A 134 9.74 -51.49 9.10
CA HIS A 134 9.95 -50.48 10.14
C HIS A 134 10.85 -49.33 9.67
N ILE A 135 11.88 -49.63 8.88
CA ILE A 135 12.76 -48.60 8.29
C ILE A 135 11.97 -47.73 7.31
N TYR A 136 11.19 -48.32 6.41
CA TYR A 136 10.36 -47.56 5.46
C TYR A 136 9.30 -46.71 6.16
N ASN A 137 8.68 -47.23 7.23
CA ASN A 137 7.74 -46.46 8.04
C ASN A 137 8.41 -45.28 8.76
N PHE A 138 9.61 -45.48 9.32
CA PHE A 138 10.38 -44.39 9.93
C PHE A 138 10.74 -43.31 8.91
N ILE A 139 11.22 -43.71 7.72
CA ILE A 139 11.54 -42.81 6.62
C ILE A 139 10.31 -42.02 6.19
N LEU A 140 9.16 -42.67 6.01
CA LEU A 140 7.89 -42.03 5.64
C LEU A 140 7.49 -40.94 6.65
N ASN A 141 7.52 -41.26 7.95
CA ASN A 141 7.16 -40.29 9.00
C ASN A 141 8.16 -39.12 9.07
N PHE A 142 9.46 -39.41 8.96
CA PHE A 142 10.51 -38.39 8.95
C PHE A 142 10.37 -37.44 7.75
N LEU A 143 10.13 -38.01 6.56
CA LEU A 143 9.87 -37.25 5.34
C LEU A 143 8.63 -36.37 5.51
N THR A 144 7.54 -36.89 6.09
CA THR A 144 6.28 -36.17 6.34
C THR A 144 6.49 -34.94 7.23
N ILE A 145 7.18 -35.12 8.36
CA ILE A 145 7.49 -34.02 9.29
C ILE A 145 8.39 -32.98 8.63
N THR A 146 9.44 -33.43 7.92
CA THR A 146 10.38 -32.54 7.23
C THR A 146 9.68 -31.70 6.17
N THR A 147 8.80 -32.31 5.38
CA THR A 147 8.04 -31.63 4.32
C THR A 147 7.08 -30.60 4.90
N ALA A 148 6.39 -30.91 6.00
CA ALA A 148 5.52 -29.96 6.69
C ALA A 148 6.32 -28.75 7.21
N LEU A 149 7.46 -28.97 7.85
CA LEU A 149 8.33 -27.89 8.34
C LEU A 149 8.87 -27.03 7.18
N MET A 150 9.39 -27.66 6.12
CA MET A 150 9.92 -26.93 4.96
C MET A 150 8.85 -26.10 4.26
N LEU A 151 7.63 -26.64 4.10
CA LEU A 151 6.52 -25.91 3.47
C LEU A 151 6.20 -24.60 4.22
N HIS A 152 6.13 -24.66 5.55
CA HIS A 152 5.85 -23.48 6.37
C HIS A 152 6.98 -22.44 6.31
N HIS A 153 8.25 -22.87 6.36
CA HIS A 153 9.40 -21.96 6.23
C HIS A 153 9.49 -21.30 4.87
N VAL A 154 9.24 -22.06 3.81
CA VAL A 154 9.26 -21.56 2.43
C VAL A 154 8.15 -20.55 2.22
N THR A 155 6.93 -20.85 2.68
CA THR A 155 5.78 -19.93 2.55
C THR A 155 6.02 -18.64 3.34
N LEU A 156 6.56 -18.73 4.56
CA LEU A 156 6.93 -17.56 5.36
C LEU A 156 8.02 -16.73 4.65
N SER A 157 9.06 -17.37 4.13
CA SER A 157 10.18 -16.69 3.45
C SER A 157 9.72 -16.00 2.17
N GLN A 158 8.89 -16.65 1.36
CA GLN A 158 8.28 -16.06 0.16
C GLN A 158 7.40 -14.85 0.52
N SER A 159 6.61 -14.96 1.59
CA SER A 159 5.76 -13.87 2.08
C SER A 159 6.60 -12.68 2.56
N CYS A 160 7.72 -12.93 3.25
CA CYS A 160 8.65 -11.88 3.66
C CYS A 160 9.28 -11.15 2.46
N VAL A 161 9.67 -11.87 1.40
CA VAL A 161 10.20 -11.23 0.19
C VAL A 161 9.13 -10.37 -0.50
N GLY A 162 7.89 -10.86 -0.63
CA GLY A 162 6.78 -10.07 -1.14
C GLY A 162 6.56 -8.77 -0.35
N MET A 163 6.53 -8.89 0.98
CA MET A 163 6.42 -7.75 1.89
C MET A 163 7.55 -6.73 1.69
N ARG A 164 8.81 -7.19 1.52
CA ARG A 164 9.96 -6.30 1.28
C ARG A 164 9.83 -5.52 -0.02
N VAL A 165 9.41 -6.18 -1.10
CA VAL A 165 9.15 -5.54 -2.39
C VAL A 165 8.05 -4.49 -2.25
N ARG A 166 6.96 -4.82 -1.54
CA ARG A 166 5.88 -3.86 -1.28
C ARG A 166 6.37 -2.63 -0.52
N ILE A 167 7.09 -2.82 0.59
CA ILE A 167 7.62 -1.72 1.40
C ILE A 167 8.55 -0.82 0.58
N ALA A 168 9.44 -1.41 -0.22
CA ALA A 168 10.35 -0.68 -1.09
C ALA A 168 9.61 0.15 -2.15
N ALA A 169 8.60 -0.45 -2.81
CA ALA A 169 7.78 0.23 -3.81
C ALA A 169 6.97 1.38 -3.19
N CYS A 170 6.33 1.17 -2.03
CA CYS A 170 5.65 2.25 -1.31
C CYS A 170 6.61 3.39 -0.94
N SER A 171 7.83 3.08 -0.50
CA SER A 171 8.83 4.09 -0.16
C SER A 171 9.23 4.94 -1.37
N ILE A 172 9.51 4.31 -2.52
CA ILE A 172 9.82 5.04 -3.76
C ILE A 172 8.64 5.88 -4.23
N LEU A 173 7.41 5.35 -4.19
CA LEU A 173 6.23 6.10 -4.60
C LEU A 173 6.04 7.34 -3.72
N TYR A 174 6.23 7.19 -2.42
CA TYR A 174 6.14 8.32 -1.48
C TYR A 174 7.21 9.37 -1.77
N ARG A 175 8.46 8.96 -1.99
CA ARG A 175 9.56 9.87 -2.39
C ARG A 175 9.28 10.55 -3.73
N LYS A 176 8.69 9.83 -4.68
CA LYS A 176 8.30 10.37 -5.99
C LYS A 176 7.23 11.46 -5.84
N ILE A 177 6.18 11.22 -5.04
CA ILE A 177 5.11 12.21 -4.79
C ILE A 177 5.69 13.53 -4.28
N LEU A 178 6.69 13.47 -3.39
CA LEU A 178 7.37 14.64 -2.85
C LEU A 178 8.27 15.38 -3.85
N ARG A 179 8.52 14.82 -5.04
CA ARG A 179 9.39 15.40 -6.09
C ARG A 179 8.62 15.74 -7.37
N LEU A 180 7.33 15.42 -7.47
CA LEU A 180 6.52 15.70 -8.67
C LEU A 180 6.28 17.21 -8.80
N ASN A 181 6.39 17.72 -10.02
CA ASN A 181 5.90 19.07 -10.34
C ASN A 181 4.35 19.06 -10.36
N ARG A 182 3.70 20.21 -10.18
CA ARG A 182 2.24 20.39 -10.27
C ARG A 182 1.63 19.87 -11.57
N ILE A 183 2.33 19.94 -12.70
CA ILE A 183 1.88 19.35 -13.98
C ILE A 183 1.83 17.82 -13.90
N GLY A 184 2.84 17.21 -13.27
CA GLY A 184 2.86 15.77 -12.98
C GLY A 184 1.77 15.39 -11.99
N LEU A 185 1.57 16.20 -10.95
CA LEU A 185 0.54 15.98 -9.94
C LEU A 185 -0.87 16.15 -10.50
N SER A 186 -1.12 17.11 -11.40
CA SER A 186 -2.44 17.32 -12.01
C SER A 186 -2.83 16.21 -12.97
N LYS A 187 -1.86 15.50 -13.55
CA LYS A 187 -2.11 14.31 -14.39
C LYS A 187 -2.61 13.11 -13.57
N THR A 188 -2.42 13.13 -12.25
CA THR A 188 -2.78 12.01 -11.36
C THR A 188 -3.73 12.46 -10.27
N GLU A 189 -4.93 11.92 -10.27
CA GLU A 189 -5.87 12.19 -9.17
C GLU A 189 -5.37 11.58 -7.86
N PRO A 190 -5.55 12.24 -6.69
CA PRO A 190 -5.12 11.71 -5.40
C PRO A 190 -5.65 10.28 -5.11
N GLY A 191 -6.87 9.97 -5.56
CA GLY A 191 -7.46 8.64 -5.44
C GLY A 191 -6.69 7.55 -6.21
N GLN A 192 -6.12 7.90 -7.37
CA GLN A 192 -5.31 6.96 -8.16
C GLN A 192 -4.00 6.63 -7.44
N VAL A 193 -3.37 7.63 -6.82
CA VAL A 193 -2.13 7.45 -6.04
C VAL A 193 -2.37 6.58 -4.80
N ILE A 194 -3.47 6.81 -4.09
CA ILE A 194 -3.88 5.96 -2.96
C ILE A 194 -4.11 4.52 -3.43
N ASN A 195 -4.81 4.34 -4.55
CA ASN A 195 -5.06 3.01 -5.12
C ASN A 195 -3.76 2.31 -5.54
N LEU A 196 -2.77 3.04 -6.08
CA LEU A 196 -1.45 2.48 -6.36
C LEU A 196 -0.81 1.93 -5.07
N MET A 197 -0.79 2.72 -4.01
CA MET A 197 -0.19 2.34 -2.72
C MET A 197 -0.96 1.23 -1.98
N SER A 198 -2.28 1.15 -2.14
CA SER A 198 -3.11 0.21 -1.38
C SER A 198 -3.44 -1.07 -2.15
N ASN A 199 -3.61 -1.04 -3.47
CA ASN A 199 -4.05 -2.19 -4.27
C ASN A 199 -2.94 -2.70 -5.19
N ASP A 200 -2.31 -1.84 -5.98
CA ASP A 200 -1.31 -2.28 -6.95
C ASP A 200 -0.05 -2.83 -6.29
N VAL A 201 0.47 -2.18 -5.24
CA VAL A 201 1.65 -2.68 -4.52
C VAL A 201 1.34 -3.96 -3.70
N ASN A 202 0.13 -4.10 -3.15
CA ASN A 202 -0.26 -5.31 -2.40
C ASN A 202 -0.28 -6.59 -3.27
N ARG A 203 -0.34 -6.47 -4.60
CA ARG A 203 -0.24 -7.62 -5.50
C ARG A 203 1.12 -8.30 -5.46
N PHE A 204 2.19 -7.57 -5.08
CA PHE A 204 3.52 -8.15 -4.94
C PHE A 204 3.60 -9.19 -3.82
N ASP A 205 2.85 -9.02 -2.74
CA ASP A 205 2.76 -10.00 -1.65
C ASP A 205 2.22 -11.34 -2.18
N GLN A 206 1.15 -11.29 -2.97
CA GLN A 206 0.52 -12.47 -3.56
C GLN A 206 1.38 -13.08 -4.67
N ALA A 207 1.97 -12.25 -5.53
CA ALA A 207 2.80 -12.72 -6.64
C ALA A 207 4.04 -13.48 -6.13
N ALA A 208 4.68 -13.00 -5.06
CA ALA A 208 5.84 -13.66 -4.47
C ALA A 208 5.56 -15.10 -4.00
N LEU A 209 4.32 -15.40 -3.58
CA LEU A 209 3.92 -16.75 -3.19
C LEU A 209 3.81 -17.71 -4.38
N TYR A 210 3.38 -17.22 -5.55
CA TYR A 210 2.99 -18.09 -6.66
C TYR A 210 3.96 -18.13 -7.85
N LEU A 211 4.79 -17.10 -8.06
CA LEU A 211 5.63 -17.00 -9.27
C LEU A 211 6.59 -18.20 -9.46
N HIS A 212 7.05 -18.83 -8.38
CA HIS A 212 7.90 -20.02 -8.48
C HIS A 212 7.22 -21.20 -9.17
N TYR A 213 5.90 -21.36 -9.05
CA TYR A 213 5.19 -22.46 -9.71
C TYR A 213 5.28 -22.37 -11.24
N ILE A 214 5.43 -21.18 -11.83
CA ILE A 214 5.49 -21.01 -13.29
C ILE A 214 6.66 -21.78 -13.89
N TRP A 215 7.86 -21.57 -13.34
CA TRP A 215 9.07 -22.21 -13.87
C TRP A 215 9.33 -23.58 -13.26
N MET A 216 8.79 -23.87 -12.07
CA MET A 216 8.93 -25.19 -11.43
C MET A 216 8.07 -26.28 -12.10
N MET A 217 6.87 -25.95 -12.57
CA MET A 217 5.94 -26.95 -13.14
C MET A 217 6.50 -27.74 -14.33
N PRO A 218 7.21 -27.11 -15.29
CA PRO A 218 7.89 -27.83 -16.36
C PRO A 218 8.91 -28.87 -15.90
N PHE A 219 9.43 -28.79 -14.66
CA PHE A 219 10.34 -29.78 -14.08
C PHE A 219 9.59 -30.84 -13.26
N VAL A 220 8.61 -30.41 -12.45
CA VAL A 220 7.85 -31.32 -11.57
C VAL A 220 7.02 -32.32 -12.39
N VAL A 221 6.32 -31.85 -13.43
CA VAL A 221 5.42 -32.71 -14.22
C VAL A 221 6.18 -33.86 -14.90
N PRO A 222 7.29 -33.64 -15.62
CA PRO A 222 8.06 -34.74 -16.21
C PRO A 222 8.69 -35.68 -15.18
N VAL A 223 9.24 -35.17 -14.07
CA VAL A 223 9.85 -36.01 -13.03
C VAL A 223 8.82 -36.94 -12.42
N VAL A 224 7.66 -36.41 -12.02
CA VAL A 224 6.57 -37.23 -11.47
C VAL A 224 6.02 -38.19 -12.53
N SER A 225 5.85 -37.73 -13.77
CA SER A 225 5.38 -38.60 -14.87
C SER A 225 6.33 -39.76 -15.13
N TYR A 226 7.65 -39.52 -15.06
CA TYR A 226 8.67 -40.55 -15.19
C TYR A 226 8.60 -41.56 -14.04
N LEU A 227 8.44 -41.10 -12.79
CA LEU A 227 8.28 -41.99 -11.64
C LEU A 227 7.04 -42.88 -11.77
N VAL A 228 5.91 -42.32 -12.22
CA VAL A 228 4.69 -43.12 -12.45
C VAL A 228 4.89 -44.07 -13.65
N TRP A 229 5.64 -43.66 -14.68
CA TRP A 229 5.93 -44.49 -15.85
C TRP A 229 6.64 -45.78 -15.43
N GLN A 230 7.56 -45.71 -14.47
CA GLN A 230 8.27 -46.89 -13.97
C GLN A 230 7.33 -47.96 -13.38
N HIS A 231 6.19 -47.54 -12.81
CA HIS A 231 5.23 -48.47 -12.19
C HIS A 231 4.12 -48.94 -13.15
N ILE A 232 3.66 -48.08 -14.06
CA ILE A 232 2.41 -48.31 -14.83
C ILE A 232 2.65 -48.29 -16.37
N GLY A 233 3.85 -47.97 -16.83
CA GLY A 233 4.24 -47.99 -18.25
C GLY A 233 3.41 -47.04 -19.12
N TYR A 234 3.01 -47.49 -20.31
CA TYR A 234 2.28 -46.68 -21.31
C TYR A 234 0.93 -46.12 -20.83
N ALA A 235 0.31 -46.74 -19.81
CA ALA A 235 -0.95 -46.23 -19.25
C ALA A 235 -0.79 -44.85 -18.58
N THR A 236 0.45 -44.45 -18.26
CA THR A 236 0.74 -43.08 -17.79
C THR A 236 0.50 -41.99 -18.84
N LEU A 237 0.75 -42.27 -20.12
CA LEU A 237 0.49 -41.31 -21.19
C LEU A 237 -1.01 -41.08 -21.39
N ALA A 238 -1.80 -42.16 -21.29
CA ALA A 238 -3.25 -42.06 -21.34
C ALA A 238 -3.78 -41.24 -20.15
N ALA A 239 -3.27 -41.47 -18.93
CA ALA A 239 -3.63 -40.69 -17.75
C ALA A 239 -3.23 -39.21 -17.89
N LEU A 240 -2.02 -38.92 -18.39
CA LEU A 240 -1.55 -37.56 -18.59
C LEU A 240 -2.39 -36.81 -19.64
N ALA A 241 -2.78 -37.48 -20.72
CA ALA A 241 -3.66 -36.92 -21.75
C ALA A 241 -5.06 -36.61 -21.19
N VAL A 242 -5.66 -37.53 -20.42
CA VAL A 242 -6.96 -37.31 -19.78
C VAL A 242 -6.89 -36.15 -18.79
N VAL A 243 -5.84 -36.08 -17.97
CA VAL A 243 -5.68 -34.99 -17.00
C VAL A 243 -5.44 -33.65 -17.69
N ALA A 244 -4.65 -33.59 -18.76
CA ALA A 244 -4.43 -32.36 -19.55
C ALA A 244 -5.74 -31.86 -20.19
N VAL A 245 -6.53 -32.76 -20.77
CA VAL A 245 -7.83 -32.42 -21.38
C VAL A 245 -8.84 -31.99 -20.32
N GLN A 246 -8.93 -32.71 -19.20
CA GLN A 246 -9.84 -32.39 -18.11
C GLN A 246 -9.47 -31.05 -17.43
N SER A 247 -8.19 -30.84 -17.14
CA SER A 247 -7.68 -29.62 -16.50
C SER A 247 -7.96 -28.38 -17.34
N VAL A 248 -7.69 -28.41 -18.64
CA VAL A 248 -7.85 -27.22 -19.47
C VAL A 248 -9.32 -27.01 -19.86
N LEU A 249 -10.00 -28.04 -20.37
CA LEU A 249 -11.33 -27.86 -20.97
C LEU A 249 -12.46 -27.81 -19.93
N VAL A 250 -12.50 -28.79 -19.02
CA VAL A 250 -13.59 -28.89 -18.04
C VAL A 250 -13.48 -27.78 -17.01
N GLN A 251 -12.27 -27.47 -16.55
CA GLN A 251 -12.08 -26.41 -15.57
C GLN A 251 -12.30 -25.02 -16.15
N ALA A 252 -11.86 -24.72 -17.38
CA ALA A 252 -12.15 -23.43 -18.00
C ALA A 252 -13.66 -23.22 -18.16
N TYR A 253 -14.38 -24.25 -18.58
CA TYR A 253 -15.84 -24.23 -18.69
C TYR A 253 -16.52 -24.05 -17.33
N LEU A 254 -16.17 -24.88 -16.34
CA LEU A 254 -16.74 -24.82 -14.98
C LEU A 254 -16.41 -23.50 -14.27
N SER A 255 -15.18 -23.00 -14.42
CA SER A 255 -14.73 -21.72 -13.85
C SER A 255 -15.52 -20.54 -14.42
N LYS A 256 -15.71 -20.49 -15.75
CA LYS A 256 -16.55 -19.47 -16.41
C LYS A 256 -18.00 -19.53 -15.93
N ARG A 257 -18.55 -20.73 -15.78
CA ARG A 257 -19.91 -20.95 -15.29
C ARG A 257 -20.05 -20.58 -13.80
N GLN A 258 -19.08 -20.94 -12.97
CA GLN A 258 -19.02 -20.59 -11.55
C GLN A 258 -18.90 -19.08 -11.34
N GLY A 259 -18.09 -18.39 -12.16
CA GLY A 259 -17.99 -16.93 -12.16
C GLY A 259 -19.30 -16.24 -12.51
N ALA A 260 -19.99 -16.69 -13.57
CA ALA A 260 -21.30 -16.17 -13.95
C ALA A 260 -22.36 -16.39 -12.85
N LEU A 261 -22.30 -17.53 -12.15
CA LEU A 261 -23.21 -17.86 -11.05
C LEU A 261 -22.93 -17.01 -9.81
N ARG A 262 -21.65 -16.84 -9.43
CA ARG A 262 -21.22 -15.94 -8.35
C ARG A 262 -21.63 -14.49 -8.62
N GLY A 263 -21.52 -14.03 -9.87
CA GLY A 263 -22.00 -12.68 -10.25
C GLY A 263 -23.51 -12.51 -10.03
N LYS A 264 -24.31 -13.53 -10.34
CA LYS A 264 -25.77 -13.52 -10.06
C LYS A 264 -26.06 -13.53 -8.56
N ILE A 265 -25.31 -14.27 -7.75
CA ILE A 265 -25.43 -14.30 -6.28
C ILE A 265 -25.05 -12.93 -5.68
N ALA A 266 -23.93 -12.34 -6.12
CA ALA A 266 -23.46 -11.05 -5.66
C ALA A 266 -24.52 -9.96 -5.88
N ARG A 267 -25.10 -9.88 -7.08
CA ARG A 267 -26.15 -8.90 -7.40
C ARG A 267 -27.38 -8.98 -6.47
N ARG A 268 -27.76 -10.19 -6.03
CA ARG A 268 -28.86 -10.38 -5.07
C ARG A 268 -28.46 -10.00 -3.66
N THR A 269 -27.22 -10.29 -3.27
CA THR A 269 -26.66 -9.90 -1.98
C THR A 269 -26.58 -8.37 -1.86
N ASP A 270 -26.12 -7.69 -2.92
CA ASP A 270 -26.03 -6.23 -2.98
C ASP A 270 -27.41 -5.56 -2.85
N GLN A 271 -28.45 -6.13 -3.47
CA GLN A 271 -29.82 -5.66 -3.31
C GLN A 271 -30.27 -5.72 -1.84
N ARG A 272 -29.98 -6.82 -1.13
CA ARG A 272 -30.30 -6.94 0.29
C ARG A 272 -29.49 -5.94 1.14
N VAL A 273 -28.18 -5.83 0.91
CA VAL A 273 -27.30 -4.92 1.65
C VAL A 273 -27.72 -3.46 1.44
N LYS A 274 -28.12 -3.08 0.22
CA LYS A 274 -28.66 -1.76 -0.08
C LYS A 274 -29.91 -1.45 0.74
N VAL A 275 -30.92 -2.32 0.70
CA VAL A 275 -32.16 -2.13 1.48
C VAL A 275 -31.84 -2.07 2.98
N MET A 276 -30.96 -2.92 3.49
CA MET A 276 -30.54 -2.87 4.90
C MET A 276 -29.88 -1.54 5.27
N SER A 277 -29.02 -0.98 4.40
CA SER A 277 -28.38 0.32 4.62
C SER A 277 -29.41 1.46 4.67
N GLU A 278 -30.39 1.46 3.76
CA GLU A 278 -31.50 2.43 3.75
C GLU A 278 -32.34 2.34 5.04
N LEU A 279 -32.62 1.13 5.54
CA LEU A 279 -33.36 0.94 6.80
C LEU A 279 -32.57 1.40 8.04
N VAL A 280 -31.25 1.19 8.07
CA VAL A 280 -30.40 1.65 9.18
C VAL A 280 -30.33 3.18 9.21
N ASN A 281 -30.18 3.82 8.05
CA ASN A 281 -30.19 5.28 7.96
C ASN A 281 -31.57 5.86 8.34
N GLY A 282 -32.67 5.14 8.07
CA GLY A 282 -34.04 5.53 8.41
C GLY A 282 -34.56 5.04 9.78
N VAL A 283 -33.70 4.48 10.64
CA VAL A 283 -34.15 3.73 11.83
C VAL A 283 -35.01 4.57 12.78
N GLN A 284 -34.70 5.86 12.96
CA GLN A 284 -35.44 6.74 13.87
C GLN A 284 -36.89 6.93 13.41
N VAL A 285 -37.12 7.13 12.11
CA VAL A 285 -38.46 7.29 11.53
C VAL A 285 -39.22 5.97 11.61
N ILE A 286 -38.58 4.85 11.27
CA ILE A 286 -39.21 3.52 11.34
C ILE A 286 -39.69 3.21 12.76
N LYS A 287 -38.89 3.57 13.78
CA LYS A 287 -39.28 3.42 15.19
C LYS A 287 -40.40 4.36 15.61
N MET A 288 -40.36 5.62 15.16
CA MET A 288 -41.40 6.61 15.44
C MET A 288 -42.79 6.15 14.95
N TYR A 289 -42.86 5.48 13.80
CA TYR A 289 -44.09 4.94 13.24
C TYR A 289 -44.36 3.46 13.57
N ALA A 290 -43.52 2.83 14.41
CA ALA A 290 -43.59 1.40 14.76
C ALA A 290 -43.64 0.45 13.54
N TRP A 291 -42.95 0.79 12.45
CA TRP A 291 -42.91 0.03 11.19
C TRP A 291 -41.89 -1.13 11.18
N GLU A 292 -41.37 -1.52 12.33
CA GLU A 292 -40.33 -2.54 12.45
C GLU A 292 -40.79 -3.89 11.86
N LYS A 293 -42.02 -4.33 12.18
CA LYS A 293 -42.56 -5.63 11.73
C LYS A 293 -42.78 -5.73 10.21
N PRO A 294 -43.36 -4.72 9.52
CA PRO A 294 -43.40 -4.69 8.07
C PRO A 294 -42.02 -4.78 7.40
N PHE A 295 -41.04 -4.02 7.87
CA PHE A 295 -39.69 -4.02 7.30
C PHE A 295 -38.93 -5.31 7.60
N GLU A 296 -39.14 -5.92 8.77
CA GLU A 296 -38.62 -7.26 9.12
C GLU A 296 -39.09 -8.31 8.09
N LYS A 297 -40.38 -8.31 7.74
CA LYS A 297 -40.93 -9.22 6.72
C LYS A 297 -40.36 -8.99 5.33
N LEU A 298 -40.08 -7.74 4.96
CA LEU A 298 -39.44 -7.40 3.68
C LEU A 298 -38.03 -7.98 3.60
N VAL A 299 -37.22 -7.78 4.65
CA VAL A 299 -35.85 -8.32 4.75
C VAL A 299 -35.85 -9.84 4.76
N ASP A 300 -36.75 -10.47 5.50
CA ASP A 300 -36.88 -11.93 5.56
C ASP A 300 -37.26 -12.53 4.19
N LYS A 301 -38.15 -11.86 3.44
CA LYS A 301 -38.47 -12.26 2.06
C LYS A 301 -37.23 -12.19 1.17
N LEU A 302 -36.46 -11.10 1.21
CA LEU A 302 -35.22 -10.96 0.44
C LEU A 302 -34.20 -12.04 0.83
N ARG A 303 -34.07 -12.35 2.12
CA ARG A 303 -33.15 -13.38 2.64
C ARG A 303 -33.57 -14.78 2.19
N LYS A 304 -34.84 -15.12 2.25
CA LYS A 304 -35.36 -16.41 1.77
C LYS A 304 -35.12 -16.60 0.27
N TRP A 305 -35.26 -15.54 -0.52
CA TRP A 305 -34.95 -15.58 -1.96
C TRP A 305 -33.45 -15.76 -2.23
N GLU A 306 -32.59 -15.05 -1.51
CA GLU A 306 -31.13 -15.21 -1.56
C GLU A 306 -30.71 -16.64 -1.22
N VAL A 307 -31.14 -17.15 -0.05
CA VAL A 307 -30.79 -18.49 0.44
C VAL A 307 -31.31 -19.58 -0.48
N LYS A 308 -32.54 -19.47 -1.00
CA LYS A 308 -33.10 -20.43 -1.96
C LYS A 308 -32.27 -20.48 -3.25
N PHE A 309 -31.79 -19.34 -3.73
CA PHE A 309 -30.95 -19.28 -4.92
C PHE A 309 -29.56 -19.88 -4.68
N ILE A 310 -28.98 -19.62 -3.49
CA ILE A 310 -27.71 -20.24 -3.06
C ILE A 310 -27.87 -21.76 -2.95
N LEU A 311 -28.89 -22.24 -2.24
CA LEU A 311 -29.14 -23.67 -2.04
C LEU A 311 -29.42 -24.43 -3.33
N ARG A 312 -30.16 -23.82 -4.27
CA ARG A 312 -30.40 -24.39 -5.60
C ARG A 312 -29.12 -24.46 -6.44
N THR A 313 -28.23 -23.49 -6.24
CA THR A 313 -26.92 -23.42 -6.90
C THR A 313 -25.91 -24.39 -6.29
N SER A 314 -25.93 -24.59 -4.96
CA SER A 314 -25.02 -25.49 -4.24
C SER A 314 -25.52 -26.94 -4.20
N GLY A 315 -26.82 -27.17 -4.39
CA GLY A 315 -27.48 -28.47 -4.27
C GLY A 315 -27.28 -29.44 -5.45
N GLU A 316 -26.66 -29.00 -6.55
CA GLU A 316 -26.32 -29.89 -7.68
C GLU A 316 -25.08 -30.77 -7.41
N ILE A 317 -24.40 -30.62 -6.27
CA ILE A 317 -23.17 -31.37 -5.94
C ILE A 317 -23.43 -32.24 -4.71
N ARG A 318 -23.88 -33.48 -4.93
CA ARG A 318 -24.14 -34.48 -3.87
C ARG A 318 -22.82 -35.04 -3.32
N SER A 319 -22.71 -35.09 -2.00
CA SER A 319 -21.47 -35.20 -1.21
C SER A 319 -20.85 -36.60 -1.04
N GLY A 320 -21.34 -37.63 -1.73
CA GLY A 320 -20.86 -39.01 -1.54
C GLY A 320 -19.78 -39.44 -2.55
N ILE A 321 -20.10 -39.39 -3.84
CA ILE A 321 -19.21 -39.83 -4.94
C ILE A 321 -18.25 -38.71 -5.36
N THR A 322 -18.68 -37.45 -5.17
CA THR A 322 -17.85 -36.28 -5.45
C THR A 322 -16.65 -36.21 -4.52
N PHE A 323 -16.77 -36.61 -3.25
CA PHE A 323 -15.72 -36.37 -2.25
C PHE A 323 -14.47 -37.23 -2.47
N SER A 324 -14.62 -38.50 -2.86
CA SER A 324 -13.51 -39.42 -3.13
C SER A 324 -12.86 -39.18 -4.50
N LEU A 325 -13.65 -38.90 -5.55
CA LEU A 325 -13.12 -38.51 -6.86
C LEU A 325 -12.45 -37.12 -6.82
N VAL A 326 -13.00 -36.18 -6.04
CA VAL A 326 -12.38 -34.87 -5.79
C VAL A 326 -11.10 -35.00 -4.98
N GLN A 327 -10.94 -35.97 -4.08
CA GLN A 327 -9.70 -36.12 -3.29
C GLN A 327 -8.49 -36.52 -4.15
N TYR A 328 -8.66 -37.48 -5.07
CA TYR A 328 -7.61 -37.89 -6.02
C TYR A 328 -7.40 -36.85 -7.13
N TYR A 329 -8.49 -36.22 -7.60
CA TYR A 329 -8.41 -35.08 -8.52
C TYR A 329 -7.70 -33.88 -7.88
N ASN A 330 -7.94 -33.58 -6.60
CA ASN A 330 -7.33 -32.47 -5.86
C ASN A 330 -5.80 -32.56 -5.79
N LEU A 331 -5.22 -33.76 -5.78
CA LEU A 331 -3.76 -33.95 -5.71
C LEU A 331 -3.02 -33.50 -6.98
N MET A 332 -3.54 -33.80 -8.17
CA MET A 332 -3.02 -33.22 -9.43
C MET A 332 -3.56 -31.81 -9.70
N GLN A 333 -4.78 -31.52 -9.23
CA GLN A 333 -5.43 -30.21 -9.43
C GLN A 333 -4.74 -29.09 -8.63
N LEU A 334 -4.26 -29.35 -7.42
CA LEU A 334 -3.63 -28.29 -6.61
C LEU A 334 -2.43 -27.67 -7.34
N ALA A 335 -1.58 -28.50 -7.95
CA ALA A 335 -0.39 -28.08 -8.67
C ALA A 335 -0.69 -27.55 -10.08
N CYS A 336 -1.37 -28.33 -10.93
CA CYS A 336 -1.57 -27.99 -12.35
C CYS A 336 -2.74 -27.04 -12.62
N ASN A 337 -3.76 -27.06 -11.75
CA ASN A 337 -5.06 -26.43 -12.04
C ASN A 337 -5.36 -25.25 -11.13
N ILE A 338 -4.73 -25.16 -9.95
CA ILE A 338 -4.91 -24.05 -9.02
C ILE A 338 -3.65 -23.20 -9.01
N TYR A 339 -2.50 -23.74 -8.61
CA TYR A 339 -1.31 -22.91 -8.45
C TYR A 339 -0.73 -22.41 -9.76
N PHE A 340 -0.69 -23.23 -10.82
CA PHE A 340 -0.15 -22.78 -12.11
C PHE A 340 -1.01 -21.68 -12.78
N PRO A 341 -2.35 -21.84 -12.95
CA PRO A 341 -3.18 -20.77 -13.51
C PRO A 341 -3.24 -19.54 -12.60
N LEU A 342 -3.26 -19.73 -11.28
CA LEU A 342 -3.20 -18.63 -10.33
C LEU A 342 -1.86 -17.89 -10.43
N ALA A 343 -0.74 -18.59 -10.58
CA ALA A 343 0.57 -17.97 -10.77
C ALA A 343 0.61 -17.16 -12.08
N LEU A 344 0.05 -17.69 -13.17
CA LEU A 344 -0.03 -16.99 -14.45
C LEU A 344 -0.92 -15.74 -14.35
N ALA A 345 -2.09 -15.86 -13.70
CA ALA A 345 -2.99 -14.74 -13.46
C ALA A 345 -2.32 -13.66 -12.59
N MET A 346 -1.69 -14.05 -11.48
CA MET A 346 -0.96 -13.14 -10.59
C MET A 346 0.22 -12.48 -11.29
N ALA A 347 0.94 -13.19 -12.16
CA ALA A 347 2.01 -12.63 -12.97
C ALA A 347 1.48 -11.58 -13.96
N ALA A 348 0.36 -11.88 -14.65
CA ALA A 348 -0.27 -10.96 -15.58
C ALA A 348 -0.80 -9.70 -14.87
N GLU A 349 -1.49 -9.86 -13.75
CA GLU A 349 -2.00 -8.75 -12.94
C GLU A 349 -0.88 -7.89 -12.36
N SER A 350 0.18 -8.53 -11.85
CA SER A 350 1.37 -7.83 -11.33
C SER A 350 2.08 -7.05 -12.43
N ARG A 351 2.15 -7.58 -13.66
CA ARG A 351 2.71 -6.85 -14.80
C ARG A 351 1.93 -5.58 -15.11
N VAL A 352 0.59 -5.61 -15.05
CA VAL A 352 -0.25 -4.42 -15.24
C VAL A 352 0.02 -3.41 -14.13
N SER A 353 0.12 -3.86 -12.88
CA SER A 353 0.41 -2.98 -11.73
C SER A 353 1.81 -2.38 -11.80
N ILE A 354 2.82 -3.15 -12.19
CA ILE A 354 4.18 -2.65 -12.43
C ILE A 354 4.18 -1.57 -13.50
N ARG A 355 3.45 -1.76 -14.62
CA ARG A 355 3.36 -0.74 -15.66
C ARG A 355 2.76 0.57 -15.16
N ARG A 356 1.68 0.51 -14.36
CA ARG A 356 1.08 1.72 -13.76
C ARG A 356 2.05 2.42 -12.80
N LEU A 357 2.81 1.65 -12.02
CA LEU A 357 3.86 2.20 -11.16
C LEU A 357 4.98 2.82 -12.00
N GLU A 358 5.41 2.17 -13.07
CA GLU A 358 6.40 2.72 -14.02
C GLU A 358 5.91 4.02 -14.64
N ASP A 359 4.67 4.07 -15.15
CA ASP A 359 4.05 5.28 -15.71
C ASP A 359 4.06 6.42 -14.69
N PHE A 360 3.69 6.13 -13.43
CA PHE A 360 3.71 7.10 -12.34
C PHE A 360 5.15 7.58 -12.01
N LEU A 361 6.12 6.67 -11.96
CA LEU A 361 7.52 7.00 -11.67
C LEU A 361 8.23 7.75 -12.80
N LEU A 362 7.65 7.77 -13.99
CA LEU A 362 8.15 8.49 -15.16
C LEU A 362 7.53 9.87 -15.35
N LEU A 363 6.53 10.24 -14.55
CA LEU A 363 6.01 11.61 -14.52
C LEU A 363 7.13 12.62 -14.24
N GLU A 364 6.97 13.84 -14.77
CA GLU A 364 7.96 14.91 -14.64
C GLU A 364 8.17 15.30 -13.17
N GLU A 365 9.44 15.34 -12.77
CA GLU A 365 9.90 15.81 -11.46
C GLU A 365 10.28 17.29 -11.55
N LEU A 366 10.33 17.99 -10.42
CA LEU A 366 10.97 19.30 -10.33
C LEU A 366 12.46 19.17 -10.67
N ASP A 367 12.98 20.00 -11.58
CA ASP A 367 14.37 19.91 -12.00
C ASP A 367 15.33 20.29 -10.85
N LYS A 368 16.50 19.65 -10.78
CA LYS A 368 17.50 19.94 -9.72
C LYS A 368 18.00 21.39 -9.76
N GLU A 369 17.98 22.03 -10.93
CA GLU A 369 18.32 23.44 -11.09
C GLU A 369 17.14 24.36 -10.69
N GLU A 370 15.91 23.94 -10.95
CA GLU A 370 14.71 24.59 -10.41
C GLU A 370 14.70 24.51 -8.89
N ILE A 371 15.00 23.37 -8.28
CA ILE A 371 15.13 23.20 -6.82
C ILE A 371 16.21 24.12 -6.22
N LYS A 372 17.31 24.37 -6.95
CA LYS A 372 18.36 25.33 -6.55
C LYS A 372 17.88 26.79 -6.65
N MET A 373 17.10 27.13 -7.68
CA MET A 373 16.48 28.45 -7.86
C MET A 373 15.35 28.70 -6.85
N VAL A 374 14.66 27.64 -6.41
CA VAL A 374 13.67 27.64 -5.32
C VAL A 374 14.34 27.83 -3.95
N GLY A 375 15.66 27.66 -3.85
CA GLY A 375 16.40 28.10 -2.67
C GLY A 375 15.95 27.42 -1.37
N ILE A 376 15.58 26.13 -1.41
CA ILE A 376 15.76 25.27 -0.24
C ILE A 376 17.13 24.63 -0.42
N ALA A 377 18.16 25.30 0.06
CA ALA A 377 19.46 24.67 0.25
C ALA A 377 19.27 23.37 1.07
N PRO A 378 20.02 22.28 0.77
CA PRO A 378 20.04 21.07 1.59
C PRO A 378 20.75 21.27 2.94
N ASN A 379 20.99 22.52 3.36
CA ASN A 379 21.55 22.83 4.65
C ASN A 379 20.41 22.99 5.67
N ILE A 380 19.78 21.87 6.01
CA ILE A 380 19.36 21.67 7.41
C ILE A 380 20.66 21.43 8.19
N SER A 381 21.51 22.47 8.30
CA SER A 381 22.53 22.52 9.33
C SER A 381 21.90 23.23 10.52
N ASN A 382 21.86 22.51 11.63
CA ASN A 382 21.52 23.07 12.92
C ASN A 382 22.48 24.24 13.21
N GLY A 383 22.05 25.48 12.98
CA GLY A 383 22.40 26.66 13.77
C GLY A 383 23.88 27.01 14.02
N THR A 384 24.84 26.38 13.36
CA THR A 384 26.27 26.65 13.57
C THR A 384 27.04 26.41 12.29
N GLU A 385 27.05 27.37 11.38
CA GLU A 385 28.23 27.63 10.55
C GLU A 385 28.11 29.03 9.93
N LYS A 386 29.17 29.81 10.17
CA LYS A 386 29.36 31.15 9.64
C LYS A 386 29.66 31.01 8.15
N ASP A 387 28.86 31.62 7.29
CA ASP A 387 29.31 31.88 5.92
C ASP A 387 28.84 33.24 5.39
N ASN A 388 29.86 34.10 5.25
CA ASN A 388 30.11 35.10 4.22
C ASN A 388 29.16 36.31 4.06
N ALA A 389 29.57 37.39 4.71
CA ALA A 389 29.01 38.74 4.74
C ALA A 389 29.19 39.57 3.44
N ASN A 390 29.14 38.97 2.25
CA ASN A 390 29.37 39.70 0.99
C ASN A 390 28.29 39.49 -0.09
N SER A 391 27.01 39.44 0.29
CA SER A 391 25.90 39.65 -0.65
C SER A 391 25.21 40.99 -0.36
N LYS A 392 25.02 41.81 -1.41
CA LYS A 392 24.40 43.16 -1.37
C LYS A 392 22.91 43.19 -0.97
N PHE A 393 22.36 42.08 -0.49
CA PHE A 393 20.94 41.95 -0.17
C PHE A 393 20.74 41.84 1.34
N LYS A 394 19.91 42.72 1.92
CA LYS A 394 19.45 42.57 3.30
C LYS A 394 18.76 41.21 3.46
N PRO A 395 18.98 40.48 4.57
CA PRO A 395 18.32 39.20 4.80
C PRO A 395 16.79 39.38 4.72
N SER A 396 16.12 38.45 4.03
CA SER A 396 14.66 38.39 3.89
C SER A 396 13.98 39.46 3.01
N THR A 397 14.68 40.10 2.07
CA THR A 397 14.03 40.95 1.04
C THR A 397 13.55 40.08 -0.13
N LEU A 398 12.28 40.20 -0.52
CA LEU A 398 11.73 39.55 -1.72
C LEU A 398 11.98 40.46 -2.93
N VAL A 399 12.65 39.94 -3.95
CA VAL A 399 12.93 40.65 -5.21
C VAL A 399 12.54 39.77 -6.39
N LEU A 400 11.57 40.24 -7.17
CA LEU A 400 11.17 39.71 -8.47
C LEU A 400 11.64 40.69 -9.54
N SER A 401 12.36 40.22 -10.56
CA SER A 401 12.86 41.07 -11.64
C SER A 401 12.53 40.48 -13.00
N ASN A 402 11.67 41.19 -13.76
CA ASN A 402 11.22 40.83 -15.11
C ASN A 402 10.73 39.38 -15.22
N LEU A 403 9.94 38.95 -14.25
CA LEU A 403 9.54 37.57 -14.10
C LEU A 403 8.37 37.22 -15.03
N SER A 404 8.54 36.17 -15.83
CA SER A 404 7.47 35.58 -16.64
C SER A 404 7.36 34.07 -16.37
N ALA A 405 6.14 33.57 -16.19
CA ALA A 405 5.90 32.18 -15.80
C ALA A 405 4.63 31.62 -16.46
N SER A 406 4.57 30.30 -16.62
CA SER A 406 3.47 29.58 -17.25
C SER A 406 3.36 28.15 -16.74
N TRP A 407 2.12 27.68 -16.58
CA TRP A 407 1.81 26.29 -16.23
C TRP A 407 2.04 25.29 -17.36
N GLN A 408 2.10 25.76 -18.61
CA GLN A 408 2.39 24.92 -19.76
C GLN A 408 3.86 25.11 -20.19
N PRO A 409 4.57 24.04 -20.59
CA PRO A 409 5.98 24.11 -20.99
C PRO A 409 6.21 24.97 -22.24
N ASN A 410 5.26 25.00 -23.18
CA ASN A 410 5.31 25.82 -24.40
C ASN A 410 4.02 26.62 -24.58
N PRO A 411 3.79 27.67 -23.79
CA PRO A 411 2.61 28.49 -23.92
C PRO A 411 2.78 29.45 -25.11
N ILE A 412 1.71 29.68 -25.87
CA ILE A 412 1.63 30.90 -26.69
C ILE A 412 1.67 32.13 -25.75
N VAL A 413 0.99 31.95 -24.60
CA VAL A 413 0.61 32.88 -23.52
C VAL A 413 1.72 33.48 -22.64
N HIS A 414 2.37 32.72 -21.76
CA HIS A 414 2.77 33.13 -20.39
C HIS A 414 1.60 33.69 -19.55
N THR A 415 1.31 32.99 -18.44
CA THR A 415 0.27 33.36 -17.46
C THR A 415 0.67 34.61 -16.68
N LEU A 416 1.94 34.72 -16.31
CA LEU A 416 2.53 35.91 -15.69
C LEU A 416 3.56 36.50 -16.65
N ARG A 417 3.59 37.83 -16.78
CA ARG A 417 4.44 38.54 -17.75
C ARG A 417 5.13 39.73 -17.13
N ASN A 418 6.46 39.77 -17.25
CA ASN A 418 7.33 40.89 -16.86
C ASN A 418 6.99 41.49 -15.49
N ILE A 419 6.80 40.63 -14.49
CA ILE A 419 6.51 41.06 -13.13
C ILE A 419 7.81 41.48 -12.44
N SER A 420 7.83 42.71 -11.95
CA SER A 420 8.92 43.24 -11.14
C SER A 420 8.33 43.79 -9.83
N LEU A 421 8.77 43.23 -8.69
CA LEU A 421 8.26 43.54 -7.37
C LEU A 421 9.40 43.44 -6.36
N THR A 422 9.50 44.42 -5.47
CA THR A 422 10.44 44.41 -4.33
C THR A 422 9.64 44.63 -3.06
N ALA A 423 9.75 43.71 -2.10
CA ALA A 423 9.13 43.83 -0.78
C ALA A 423 10.19 43.67 0.32
N HIS A 424 10.19 44.61 1.26
CA HIS A 424 11.18 44.67 2.34
C HIS A 424 10.69 44.01 3.64
N PRO A 425 11.60 43.56 4.52
CA PRO A 425 11.22 42.97 5.80
C PRO A 425 10.37 43.92 6.65
N GLY A 426 9.24 43.43 7.16
CA GLY A 426 8.32 44.20 8.00
C GLY A 426 7.20 44.93 7.23
N GLU A 427 7.21 44.87 5.90
CA GLU A 427 6.14 45.44 5.08
C GLU A 427 4.93 44.49 4.99
N PHE A 428 3.73 45.07 5.02
CA PHE A 428 2.50 44.37 4.69
C PHE A 428 2.13 44.71 3.24
N VAL A 429 2.25 43.73 2.35
CA VAL A 429 2.01 43.90 0.91
C VAL A 429 0.72 43.20 0.52
N GLY A 430 -0.24 43.95 -0.01
CA GLY A 430 -1.49 43.42 -0.57
C GLY A 430 -1.40 43.27 -2.10
N VAL A 431 -1.96 42.17 -2.62
CA VAL A 431 -2.08 41.93 -4.07
C VAL A 431 -3.56 41.82 -4.42
N ALA A 432 -4.08 42.77 -5.21
CA ALA A 432 -5.48 42.82 -5.63
C ALA A 432 -5.61 42.73 -7.15
N GLY A 433 -6.75 42.24 -7.64
CA GLY A 433 -7.04 42.16 -9.07
C GLY A 433 -8.20 41.22 -9.38
N LEU A 434 -8.68 41.24 -10.63
CA LEU A 434 -9.82 40.45 -11.09
C LEU A 434 -9.64 38.94 -10.87
N VAL A 435 -10.74 38.21 -10.78
CA VAL A 435 -10.72 36.74 -10.74
C VAL A 435 -10.01 36.21 -12.00
N GLY A 436 -9.04 35.31 -11.83
CA GLY A 436 -8.22 34.79 -12.93
C GLY A 436 -7.06 35.67 -13.38
N SER A 437 -6.77 36.80 -12.73
CA SER A 437 -5.64 37.68 -13.09
C SER A 437 -4.24 37.11 -12.76
N GLY A 438 -4.16 35.90 -12.18
CA GLY A 438 -2.90 35.23 -11.86
C GLY A 438 -2.39 35.46 -10.43
N LYS A 439 -3.19 36.01 -9.51
CA LYS A 439 -2.80 36.23 -8.09
C LYS A 439 -2.25 34.97 -7.42
N SER A 440 -3.02 33.89 -7.42
CA SER A 440 -2.58 32.61 -6.86
C SER A 440 -1.36 32.06 -7.60
N THR A 441 -1.28 32.27 -8.92
CA THR A 441 -0.11 31.85 -9.71
C THR A 441 1.16 32.60 -9.30
N LEU A 442 1.07 33.89 -8.99
CA LEU A 442 2.20 34.68 -8.47
C LEU A 442 2.69 34.12 -7.13
N LEU A 443 1.79 33.73 -6.24
CA LEU A 443 2.15 33.09 -4.97
C LEU A 443 2.84 31.74 -5.19
N GLN A 444 2.40 30.95 -6.17
CA GLN A 444 3.05 29.68 -6.53
C GLN A 444 4.47 29.86 -7.08
N VAL A 445 4.73 30.94 -7.81
CA VAL A 445 6.09 31.29 -8.22
C VAL A 445 6.95 31.66 -7.01
N ILE A 446 6.40 32.43 -6.07
CA ILE A 446 7.13 32.81 -4.84
C ILE A 446 7.46 31.59 -3.97
N LEU A 447 6.55 30.60 -3.92
CA LEU A 447 6.78 29.33 -3.22
C LEU A 447 7.79 28.42 -3.92
N GLY A 448 8.09 28.69 -5.19
CA GLY A 448 8.93 27.82 -6.01
C GLY A 448 8.21 26.60 -6.60
N GLU A 449 6.89 26.53 -6.46
CA GLU A 449 6.05 25.47 -7.02
C GLU A 449 5.84 25.63 -8.54
N LEU A 450 5.98 26.86 -9.05
CA LEU A 450 5.96 27.17 -10.48
C LEU A 450 7.31 27.81 -10.87
N PRO A 451 8.17 27.12 -11.63
CA PRO A 451 9.44 27.69 -12.08
C PRO A 451 9.21 28.88 -13.03
N PRO A 452 9.99 29.97 -12.92
CA PRO A 452 9.93 31.07 -13.87
C PRO A 452 10.54 30.65 -15.20
N ALA A 453 9.87 31.00 -16.30
CA ALA A 453 10.41 30.80 -17.65
C ALA A 453 11.46 31.87 -18.01
N GLN A 454 11.29 33.09 -17.49
CA GLN A 454 12.21 34.21 -17.67
C GLN A 454 12.26 35.07 -16.40
N GLY A 455 13.37 35.77 -16.19
CA GLY A 455 13.61 36.62 -15.02
C GLY A 455 14.24 35.88 -13.84
N SER A 456 14.32 36.55 -12.69
CA SER A 456 14.87 35.97 -11.47
C SER A 456 14.05 36.31 -10.24
N ILE A 457 14.06 35.38 -9.28
CA ILE A 457 13.46 35.52 -7.95
C ILE A 457 14.53 35.39 -6.87
N ASN A 458 14.50 36.28 -5.89
CA ASN A 458 15.35 36.20 -4.70
C ASN A 458 14.47 36.39 -3.45
N ILE A 459 14.50 35.41 -2.55
CA ILE A 459 13.71 35.39 -1.30
C ILE A 459 14.59 35.71 -0.08
N GLY A 460 15.89 35.95 -0.27
CA GLY A 460 16.81 36.38 0.78
C GLY A 460 16.93 35.40 1.96
N GLY A 461 16.73 34.10 1.71
CA GLY A 461 16.82 33.04 2.72
C GLY A 461 15.67 33.00 3.74
N ALA A 462 14.58 33.73 3.50
CA ALA A 462 13.42 33.70 4.38
C ALA A 462 12.72 32.33 4.37
N ARG A 463 12.22 31.90 5.54
CA ARG A 463 11.25 30.81 5.61
C ARG A 463 9.89 31.34 5.16
N ILE A 464 9.17 30.55 4.36
CA ILE A 464 7.86 30.91 3.83
C ILE A 464 6.78 30.15 4.60
N ALA A 465 5.71 30.85 4.98
CA ALA A 465 4.50 30.27 5.53
C ALA A 465 3.34 30.57 4.57
N TYR A 466 2.57 29.55 4.21
CA TYR A 466 1.58 29.61 3.15
C TYR A 466 0.22 29.06 3.59
N ALA A 467 -0.84 29.80 3.27
CA ALA A 467 -2.23 29.35 3.37
C ALA A 467 -2.82 29.28 1.96
N SER A 468 -3.26 28.09 1.57
CA SER A 468 -4.04 27.90 0.37
C SER A 468 -5.47 28.40 0.52
N GLN A 469 -6.04 28.85 -0.59
CA GLN A 469 -7.44 29.23 -0.73
C GLN A 469 -8.40 28.12 -0.26
N GLU A 470 -8.13 26.87 -0.67
CA GLU A 470 -8.77 25.68 -0.12
C GLU A 470 -8.03 25.23 1.14
N PRO A 471 -8.64 25.30 2.34
CA PRO A 471 -7.95 24.99 3.57
C PRO A 471 -7.74 23.47 3.71
N TRP A 472 -6.52 23.07 4.06
CA TRP A 472 -6.16 21.68 4.30
C TRP A 472 -5.75 21.45 5.76
N LEU A 473 -6.35 20.44 6.40
CA LEU A 473 -6.01 20.01 7.76
C LEU A 473 -5.66 18.52 7.77
N PHE A 474 -4.70 18.16 8.60
CA PHE A 474 -4.40 16.76 8.90
C PHE A 474 -5.57 16.09 9.62
N VAL A 475 -5.71 14.78 9.40
CA VAL A 475 -6.57 13.90 10.21
C VAL A 475 -5.92 13.73 11.59
N ALA A 476 -6.09 14.76 12.43
CA ALA A 476 -5.49 14.89 13.74
C ALA A 476 -6.32 15.85 14.60
N SER A 477 -5.98 15.96 15.88
CA SER A 477 -6.61 16.97 16.75
C SER A 477 -6.34 18.40 16.25
N VAL A 478 -7.24 19.33 16.54
CA VAL A 478 -7.04 20.76 16.18
C VAL A 478 -5.73 21.30 16.78
N LYS A 479 -5.40 20.89 18.01
CA LYS A 479 -4.12 21.21 18.65
C LYS A 479 -2.92 20.75 17.82
N GLN A 480 -2.96 19.55 17.25
CA GLN A 480 -1.88 19.01 16.41
C GLN A 480 -1.80 19.75 15.07
N ASN A 481 -2.93 20.12 14.48
CA ASN A 481 -2.97 20.95 13.28
C ASN A 481 -2.30 22.33 13.53
N ILE A 482 -2.60 22.99 14.65
CA ILE A 482 -1.98 24.28 15.04
C ILE A 482 -0.48 24.12 15.42
N LEU A 483 -0.09 22.96 15.95
CA LEU A 483 1.31 22.68 16.25
C LEU A 483 2.11 22.37 14.98
N PHE A 484 1.51 21.71 13.99
CA PHE A 484 2.13 21.38 12.71
C PHE A 484 3.53 20.74 12.85
N GLY A 485 3.69 19.86 13.85
CA GLY A 485 4.97 19.19 14.16
C GLY A 485 5.93 19.97 15.07
N LEU A 486 5.64 21.23 15.42
CA LEU A 486 6.44 22.02 16.35
C LEU A 486 6.21 21.62 17.82
N PRO A 487 7.19 21.82 18.72
CA PRO A 487 7.03 21.55 20.14
C PRO A 487 5.93 22.42 20.78
N TYR A 488 5.26 21.86 21.78
CA TYR A 488 4.17 22.56 22.47
C TYR A 488 4.71 23.60 23.47
N ASP A 489 4.63 24.87 23.07
CA ASP A 489 4.78 26.01 23.98
C ASP A 489 3.40 26.49 24.48
N LYS A 490 3.18 26.38 25.79
CA LYS A 490 1.91 26.70 26.45
C LYS A 490 1.56 28.19 26.36
N LEU A 491 2.52 29.10 26.53
CA LEU A 491 2.26 30.54 26.54
C LEU A 491 1.89 31.02 25.15
N ARG A 492 2.69 30.62 24.15
CA ARG A 492 2.46 30.99 22.76
C ARG A 492 1.20 30.35 22.21
N TYR A 493 0.92 29.08 22.54
CA TYR A 493 -0.34 28.43 22.17
C TYR A 493 -1.54 29.16 22.77
N LYS A 494 -1.48 29.53 24.06
CA LYS A 494 -2.57 30.26 24.72
C LYS A 494 -2.85 31.60 24.03
N LYS A 495 -1.80 32.36 23.69
CA LYS A 495 -1.93 33.62 22.93
C LYS A 495 -2.60 33.39 21.57
N THR A 496 -2.09 32.44 20.77
CA THR A 496 -2.67 32.07 19.46
C THR A 496 -4.12 31.58 19.58
N SER A 497 -4.46 30.82 20.61
CA SER A 497 -5.81 30.29 20.84
C SER A 497 -6.80 31.35 21.35
N LEU A 498 -6.33 32.36 22.09
CA LEU A 498 -7.17 33.47 22.54
C LEU A 498 -7.52 34.39 21.36
N ASP A 499 -6.54 34.66 20.49
CA ASP A 499 -6.76 35.38 19.22
C ASP A 499 -7.79 34.63 18.35
N LEU A 500 -7.73 33.30 18.32
CA LEU A 500 -8.73 32.44 17.66
C LEU A 500 -10.13 32.70 18.24
N ILE A 501 -10.28 32.57 19.55
CA ILE A 501 -11.57 32.73 20.23
C ILE A 501 -12.15 34.14 20.00
N SER A 502 -11.32 35.20 19.99
CA SER A 502 -11.81 36.55 19.70
C SER A 502 -12.35 36.71 18.28
N VAL A 503 -11.70 36.10 17.29
CA VAL A 503 -12.14 36.14 15.88
C VAL A 503 -13.43 35.33 15.68
N PHE A 504 -13.55 34.16 16.31
CA PHE A 504 -14.80 33.37 16.28
C PHE A 504 -15.97 34.07 16.97
N TYR A 505 -15.68 34.83 18.04
CA TYR A 505 -16.71 35.61 18.73
C TYR A 505 -17.19 36.79 17.89
N GLN A 506 -16.28 37.43 17.14
CA GLN A 506 -16.62 38.51 16.20
C GLN A 506 -17.39 38.02 14.97
N SER A 507 -17.16 36.78 14.52
CA SER A 507 -17.83 36.17 13.35
C SER A 507 -19.15 35.47 13.68
N GLY A 508 -19.71 35.65 14.88
CA GLY A 508 -21.06 35.19 15.24
C GLY A 508 -21.24 33.67 15.43
N LEU A 509 -20.16 32.88 15.38
CA LEU A 509 -20.19 31.44 15.67
C LEU A 509 -20.30 31.19 17.19
N SER A 510 -21.54 31.20 17.69
CA SER A 510 -21.82 31.14 19.13
C SER A 510 -21.55 29.77 19.77
N LEU A 511 -21.02 29.85 21.00
CA LEU A 511 -20.95 28.88 22.11
C LEU A 511 -20.32 27.48 21.92
N GLY A 512 -20.35 26.85 20.75
CA GLY A 512 -19.78 25.50 20.56
C GLY A 512 -18.25 25.44 20.60
N ALA A 513 -17.58 26.52 20.17
CA ALA A 513 -16.13 26.57 20.02
C ALA A 513 -15.36 26.51 21.36
N LYS A 514 -15.90 27.08 22.44
CA LYS A 514 -15.23 27.07 23.76
C LYS A 514 -15.09 25.66 24.33
N THR A 515 -16.10 24.82 24.16
CA THR A 515 -16.08 23.42 24.62
C THR A 515 -15.25 22.53 23.68
N PHE A 516 -15.24 22.84 22.37
CA PHE A 516 -14.54 22.08 21.34
C PHE A 516 -13.01 22.26 21.36
N PHE A 517 -12.51 23.49 21.60
CA PHE A 517 -11.07 23.76 21.64
C PHE A 517 -10.38 23.34 22.95
N PHE A 518 -11.14 23.24 24.05
CA PHE A 518 -10.62 22.84 25.37
C PHE A 518 -10.91 21.37 25.72
N SER A 519 -11.74 20.65 24.95
CA SER A 519 -11.91 19.20 25.11
C SER A 519 -10.68 18.48 24.55
N TYR A 520 -9.83 17.99 25.46
CA TYR A 520 -8.59 17.27 25.17
C TYR A 520 -8.79 15.86 24.58
N ARG A 521 -10.02 15.46 24.25
CA ARG A 521 -10.35 14.11 23.83
C ARG A 521 -11.47 14.14 22.80
N THR A 522 -11.11 13.97 21.53
CA THR A 522 -11.73 12.98 20.65
C THR A 522 -11.05 13.02 19.28
N SER A 523 -10.57 11.85 18.83
CA SER A 523 -10.03 11.62 17.48
C SER A 523 -11.11 11.49 16.40
N TYR A 524 -12.36 11.81 16.74
CA TYR A 524 -13.52 11.63 15.88
C TYR A 524 -14.21 12.98 15.74
N GLU A 525 -14.04 13.60 14.58
CA GLU A 525 -15.12 14.15 13.76
C GLU A 525 -14.53 15.07 12.68
N GLN A 526 -14.23 14.48 11.52
CA GLN A 526 -14.04 15.24 10.28
C GLN A 526 -15.38 15.80 9.76
N SER A 527 -16.51 15.32 10.28
CA SER A 527 -17.86 15.70 9.88
C SER A 527 -18.34 17.01 10.51
N THR A 528 -17.89 17.38 11.72
CA THR A 528 -18.31 18.63 12.39
C THR A 528 -17.45 19.85 12.02
N LEU A 529 -16.26 19.64 11.45
CA LEU A 529 -15.38 20.71 10.94
C LEU A 529 -15.74 21.22 9.53
N LYS A 530 -16.86 20.76 8.95
CA LYS A 530 -17.30 21.16 7.58
C LYS A 530 -17.86 22.59 7.47
N ALA A 531 -17.81 23.40 8.51
CA ALA A 531 -18.04 24.83 8.37
C ALA A 531 -16.76 25.48 7.78
N GLY A 532 -16.73 25.68 6.46
CA GLY A 532 -15.53 26.10 5.70
C GLY A 532 -14.77 27.30 6.28
N GLY A 533 -15.45 28.24 6.95
CA GLY A 533 -14.81 29.35 7.66
C GLY A 533 -13.91 28.91 8.81
N THR A 534 -14.35 27.94 9.63
CA THR A 534 -13.62 27.46 10.82
C THR A 534 -12.25 26.87 10.44
N THR A 535 -12.21 26.15 9.32
CA THR A 535 -11.01 25.48 8.80
C THR A 535 -9.98 26.51 8.29
N LYS A 536 -10.43 27.58 7.62
CA LYS A 536 -9.55 28.67 7.16
C LYS A 536 -8.84 29.37 8.33
N TYR A 537 -9.56 29.65 9.42
CA TYR A 537 -8.97 30.29 10.61
C TYR A 537 -7.91 29.42 11.32
N ILE A 538 -8.12 28.10 11.38
CA ILE A 538 -7.13 27.18 11.95
C ILE A 538 -5.83 27.19 11.13
N LEU A 539 -5.93 27.26 9.80
CA LEU A 539 -4.78 27.33 8.90
C LEU A 539 -4.02 28.66 9.08
N TRP A 540 -4.73 29.79 9.12
CA TRP A 540 -4.14 31.13 9.33
C TRP A 540 -3.29 31.20 10.61
N LEU A 541 -3.76 30.63 11.71
CA LEU A 541 -3.03 30.64 12.98
C LEU A 541 -1.82 29.72 13.01
N THR A 542 -1.85 28.65 12.21
CA THR A 542 -0.70 27.75 12.03
C THR A 542 0.44 28.48 11.34
N ILE A 543 0.10 29.29 10.33
CA ILE A 543 1.05 30.09 9.53
C ILE A 543 1.67 31.21 10.36
N ARG A 544 0.89 31.84 11.25
CA ARG A 544 1.37 32.88 12.19
C ARG A 544 2.44 32.38 13.19
N ARG A 545 2.65 31.06 13.30
CA ARG A 545 3.69 30.45 14.13
C ARG A 545 5.04 30.28 13.42
N LEU A 546 5.05 30.23 12.09
CA LEU A 546 6.26 30.10 11.26
C LEU A 546 6.76 31.50 10.83
N PRO A 547 8.07 31.75 10.70
CA PRO A 547 8.59 33.12 10.57
C PRO A 547 8.80 33.60 9.12
N THR A 548 9.03 34.91 9.00
CA THR A 548 9.53 35.76 7.88
C THR A 548 8.60 36.18 6.73
N LEU A 549 8.10 35.29 5.86
CA LEU A 549 7.21 35.68 4.76
C LEU A 549 5.89 34.92 4.85
N ILE A 550 4.78 35.63 5.05
CA ILE A 550 3.43 35.06 5.13
C ILE A 550 2.70 35.36 3.84
N SER A 551 2.27 34.31 3.15
CA SER A 551 1.43 34.40 1.96
C SER A 551 0.04 33.82 2.28
N TYR A 552 -0.99 34.61 1.98
CA TYR A 552 -2.38 34.28 2.23
C TYR A 552 -3.17 34.48 0.94
N ASP A 553 -3.83 33.42 0.47
CA ASP A 553 -4.65 33.41 -0.74
C ASP A 553 -6.13 33.34 -0.32
N GLU A 554 -6.90 34.42 -0.53
CA GLU A 554 -8.28 34.54 -0.06
C GLU A 554 -9.24 34.98 -1.19
N ASP A 555 -10.47 34.49 -1.13
CA ASP A 555 -11.60 35.02 -1.91
C ASP A 555 -12.18 36.25 -1.17
N GLU A 556 -12.53 37.30 -1.91
CA GLU A 556 -12.90 38.65 -1.43
C GLU A 556 -14.03 38.74 -0.38
N ASP A 557 -14.72 37.65 -0.06
CA ASP A 557 -15.95 37.64 0.75
C ASP A 557 -15.76 37.78 2.28
N VAL A 558 -14.53 37.97 2.78
CA VAL A 558 -14.25 38.00 4.25
C VAL A 558 -13.74 39.36 4.73
N ILE A 559 -13.43 40.31 3.84
CA ILE A 559 -12.82 41.60 4.21
C ILE A 559 -13.89 42.69 4.51
N SER A 560 -15.19 42.39 4.37
CA SER A 560 -16.27 43.35 4.67
C SER A 560 -16.65 43.42 6.15
#